data_AF-A0A9D4NPV8-F1
#
_entry.id   AF-A0A9D4NPV8-F1
#
_cell.length_a   1.000
_cell.length_b   1.000
_cell.length_c   1.000
_cell.angle_alpha   90.00
_cell.angle_beta   90.00
_cell.angle_gamma   90.00
#
_symmetry.space_group_name_H-M   'P 1'
#
loop_
_entity.id
_entity.type
_entity.pdbx_description
1 polymer ?
#
loop_
_entity_poly.entity_id
_entity_poly.type
_entity_poly.pdbx_seq_one_letter_code
_entity_poly.pdbx_strand_id
1 'polypeptide(L)'
;MGQLSAAIFCWDKSDLNLLKEAKRQQLIQANITDPSDSDVSVRLDRKELSLHCHRMTRNTEVIRERIQAVLELFGGNSGRDTMGVPLFHERIWEL
;
A
#
# COMPACT_ATOMS: atom_id res chain seq x y z
N MET A 1 -3.17 10.02 6.07
CA MET A 1 -3.51 10.06 4.62
C MET A 1 -3.06 8.83 3.80
N GLY A 2 -1.95 8.17 4.12
CA GLY A 2 -1.44 7.05 3.31
C GLY A 2 -2.37 5.83 3.20
N GLN A 3 -3.06 5.46 4.28
CA GLN A 3 -3.93 4.27 4.30
C GLN A 3 -5.16 4.41 3.38
N LEU A 4 -5.81 5.58 3.37
CA LEU A 4 -6.94 5.84 2.47
C LEU A 4 -6.51 5.85 1.00
N SER A 5 -5.38 6.50 0.69
CA SER A 5 -4.80 6.45 -0.66
C SER A 5 -4.49 5.01 -1.09
N ALA A 6 -3.93 4.20 -0.18
CA ALA A 6 -3.64 2.79 -0.42
C ALA A 6 -4.89 1.91 -0.50
N ALA A 7 -6.06 2.34 -0.01
CA ALA A 7 -7.34 1.66 -0.23
C ALA A 7 -7.86 1.87 -1.66
N ILE A 8 -7.66 3.07 -2.20
CA ILE A 8 -8.19 3.48 -3.52
C ILE A 8 -7.24 3.07 -4.66
N PHE A 9 -5.94 3.33 -4.51
CA PHE A 9 -4.96 3.15 -5.58
C PHE A 9 -4.02 1.96 -5.35
N CYS A 10 -3.76 1.22 -6.42
CA CYS A 10 -2.69 0.22 -6.50
C CYS A 10 -1.72 0.56 -7.63
N TRP A 11 -0.57 -0.10 -7.65
CA TRP A 11 0.27 -0.13 -8.84
C TRP A 11 -0.33 -1.08 -9.87
N ASP A 12 -0.17 -0.77 -11.16
CA ASP A 12 -0.51 -1.71 -12.22
C ASP A 12 0.31 -3.00 -12.07
N LYS A 13 -0.34 -4.14 -12.31
CA LYS A 13 0.29 -5.45 -12.12
C LYS A 13 1.32 -5.76 -13.20
N SER A 14 1.08 -5.30 -14.42
CA SER A 14 1.96 -5.55 -15.57
C SER A 14 3.25 -4.77 -15.38
N ASP A 15 3.14 -3.48 -15.04
CA ASP A 15 4.29 -2.63 -14.73
C ASP A 15 5.09 -3.17 -13.54
N LEU A 16 4.41 -3.64 -12.48
CA LEU A 16 5.07 -4.25 -11.33
C LEU A 16 5.88 -5.50 -11.71
N ASN A 17 5.34 -6.34 -12.60
CA ASN A 17 6.03 -7.55 -13.03
C ASN A 17 7.28 -7.22 -13.85
N LEU A 18 7.17 -6.27 -14.79
CA LEU A 18 8.30 -5.79 -15.58
C LEU A 18 9.38 -5.16 -14.69
N LEU A 19 8.98 -4.35 -13.72
CA LEU A 19 9.91 -3.73 -12.78
C LEU A 19 10.61 -4.77 -11.90
N LYS A 20 9.88 -5.78 -11.41
CA LYS A 20 10.47 -6.89 -10.65
C LYS A 20 11.47 -7.68 -11.48
N GLU A 21 11.17 -7.96 -12.73
CA GLU A 21 12.09 -8.66 -13.63
C GLU A 21 13.36 -7.83 -13.90
N ALA A 22 13.21 -6.54 -14.20
CA ALA A 22 14.33 -5.62 -14.37
C ALA A 22 15.20 -5.55 -13.10
N LYS A 23 14.56 -5.47 -11.93
CA LYS A 23 15.25 -5.45 -10.64
C LYS A 23 16.00 -6.75 -10.40
N ARG A 24 15.39 -7.90 -10.73
CA ARG A 24 16.02 -9.22 -10.63
C ARG A 24 17.30 -9.29 -11.47
N GLN A 25 17.26 -8.82 -12.72
CA GLN A 25 18.43 -8.76 -13.60
C GLN A 25 19.52 -7.83 -13.04
N GLN A 26 19.14 -6.68 -12.48
CA GLN A 26 20.08 -5.76 -11.83
C GLN A 26 20.80 -6.44 -10.64
N LEU A 27 20.09 -7.24 -9.83
CA LEU A 27 20.69 -7.96 -8.70
C LEU A 27 21.67 -9.03 -9.17
N ILE A 28 21.34 -9.76 -10.25
CA ILE A 28 22.23 -10.75 -10.86
C ILE A 28 23.51 -10.08 -11.37
N GLN A 29 23.40 -8.93 -12.04
CA GLN A 29 24.54 -8.13 -12.50
C GLN A 29 25.40 -7.61 -11.33
N ALA A 30 24.80 -7.42 -10.15
CA ALA A 30 25.49 -7.04 -8.92
C ALA A 30 26.08 -8.24 -8.15
N ASN A 31 26.19 -9.42 -8.77
CA ASN A 31 26.68 -10.67 -8.19
C ASN A 31 25.80 -11.28 -7.08
N ILE A 32 24.53 -10.92 -7.00
CA ILE A 32 23.56 -11.64 -6.15
C ILE A 32 23.03 -12.82 -6.94
N THR A 33 23.43 -14.03 -6.56
CA THR A 33 23.05 -15.26 -7.25
C THR A 33 21.62 -15.66 -6.88
N ASP A 34 20.81 -15.99 -7.89
CA ASP A 34 19.43 -16.47 -7.77
C ASP A 34 18.56 -15.70 -6.75
N PRO A 35 18.34 -14.38 -6.95
CA PRO A 35 17.54 -13.58 -6.04
C PRO A 35 16.08 -14.08 -6.01
N SER A 36 15.61 -14.40 -4.82
CA SER A 36 14.21 -14.80 -4.58
C SER A 36 13.25 -13.62 -4.80
N ASP A 37 11.95 -13.91 -4.93
CA ASP A 37 10.94 -12.87 -5.12
C ASP A 37 10.83 -11.92 -3.90
N SER A 38 11.13 -12.43 -2.70
CA SER A 38 11.24 -11.61 -1.49
C SER A 38 12.48 -10.73 -1.53
N ASP A 39 13.63 -11.24 -1.99
CA ASP A 39 14.86 -10.46 -2.16
C ASP A 39 14.68 -9.27 -3.11
N VAL A 40 13.95 -9.48 -4.20
CA VAL A 40 13.60 -8.44 -5.17
C VAL A 40 12.66 -7.42 -4.53
N SER A 41 11.64 -7.89 -3.83
CA SER A 41 10.62 -7.03 -3.20
C SER A 41 11.18 -6.15 -2.09
N VAL A 42 12.12 -6.66 -1.29
CA VAL A 42 12.77 -5.90 -0.20
C VAL A 42 13.72 -4.82 -0.74
N ARG A 43 14.31 -5.05 -1.92
CA ARG A 43 15.27 -4.13 -2.56
C ARG A 43 14.62 -3.13 -3.52
N LEU A 44 13.30 -3.23 -3.70
CA LEU A 44 12.50 -2.30 -4.50
C LEU A 44 12.20 -1.04 -3.70
N ASP A 45 12.64 0.12 -4.21
CA ASP A 45 12.34 1.40 -3.57
C ASP A 45 10.99 1.97 -4.07
N ARG A 46 10.33 2.75 -3.20
CA ARG A 46 9.14 3.54 -3.56
C ARG A 46 9.39 4.50 -4.71
N LYS A 47 10.61 5.02 -4.84
CA LYS A 47 11.01 5.88 -5.96
C LYS A 47 10.95 5.11 -7.28
N GLU A 48 11.50 3.90 -7.33
CA GLU A 48 11.46 3.04 -8.52
C GLU A 48 10.02 2.70 -8.91
N LEU A 49 9.18 2.36 -7.92
CA LEU A 49 7.75 2.12 -8.13
C LEU A 49 7.05 3.35 -8.73
N SER A 50 7.31 4.55 -8.20
CA SER A 50 6.70 5.78 -8.72
C SER A 50 7.19 6.21 -10.09
N LEU A 51 8.41 5.81 -10.46
CA LEU A 51 9.03 6.17 -11.73
C LEU A 51 8.61 5.22 -12.86
N HIS A 52 8.41 3.95 -12.54
CA HIS A 52 8.24 2.90 -13.54
C HIS A 52 6.87 2.21 -13.53
N CYS A 53 6.06 2.40 -12.49
CA CYS A 53 4.73 1.81 -12.43
C CYS A 53 3.63 2.86 -12.44
N HIS A 54 2.62 2.66 -13.29
CA HIS A 54 1.42 3.47 -13.25
C HIS A 54 0.60 3.14 -11.99
N ARG A 55 -0.04 4.17 -11.44
CA ARG A 55 -1.10 3.96 -10.45
C ARG A 55 -2.41 3.69 -11.16
N MET A 56 -3.14 2.71 -10.66
CA MET A 56 -4.48 2.38 -11.07
C MET A 56 -5.45 2.54 -9.91
N THR A 57 -6.65 2.98 -10.23
CA THR A 57 -7.79 2.92 -9.32
C THR A 57 -8.28 1.48 -9.24
N ARG A 58 -8.47 0.97 -8.03
CA ARG A 58 -9.05 -0.36 -7.84
C ARG A 58 -10.53 -0.37 -8.24
N ASN A 59 -11.09 -1.57 -8.40
CA ASN A 59 -12.53 -1.73 -8.60
C ASN A 59 -13.31 -1.22 -7.40
N THR A 60 -14.48 -0.64 -7.65
CA THR A 60 -15.34 0.00 -6.64
C THR A 60 -15.65 -0.92 -5.46
N GLU A 61 -15.95 -2.20 -5.70
CA GLU A 61 -16.24 -3.17 -4.63
C GLU A 61 -15.04 -3.37 -3.69
N VAL A 62 -13.83 -3.48 -4.24
CA VAL A 62 -12.59 -3.61 -3.46
C VAL A 62 -12.28 -2.32 -2.71
N ILE A 63 -12.57 -1.16 -3.32
CA ILE A 63 -12.42 0.14 -2.65
C ILE A 63 -13.37 0.22 -1.47
N ARG A 64 -14.65 -0.15 -1.63
CA ARG A 64 -15.65 -0.13 -0.56
C ARG A 64 -15.22 -0.99 0.62
N GLU A 65 -14.84 -2.24 0.36
CA GLU A 65 -14.35 -3.17 1.38
C GLU A 65 -13.13 -2.60 2.14
N ARG A 66 -12.15 -2.06 1.42
CA ARG A 66 -10.93 -1.52 2.04
C ARG A 66 -11.20 -0.23 2.82
N ILE A 67 -12.06 0.65 2.34
CA ILE A 67 -12.44 1.87 3.07
C ILE A 67 -13.19 1.46 4.35
N GLN A 68 -14.10 0.50 4.27
CA GLN A 68 -14.80 -0.02 5.44
C GLN A 68 -13.82 -0.57 6.49
N ALA A 69 -12.84 -1.38 6.06
CA ALA A 69 -11.80 -1.89 6.96
C ALA A 69 -10.97 -0.76 7.61
N VAL A 70 -10.67 0.30 6.86
CA VAL A 70 -9.98 1.49 7.41
C VAL A 70 -10.86 2.19 8.45
N LEU A 71 -12.15 2.35 8.18
CA LEU A 71 -13.09 2.95 9.14
C LEU A 71 -13.22 2.12 10.41
N GLU A 72 -13.31 0.80 10.29
CA GLU A 72 -13.38 -0.12 11.44
C GLU A 72 -12.11 -0.08 12.28
N LEU A 73 -10.93 0.00 11.67
CA LEU A 73 -9.66 0.16 12.37
C LEU A 73 -9.66 1.42 13.25
N PHE A 74 -10.18 2.53 12.71
CA PHE A 74 -10.27 3.80 13.42
C PHE A 74 -11.49 3.90 14.37
N GLY A 75 -12.50 3.05 14.20
CA GLY A 75 -13.63 2.93 15.11
C GLY A 75 -13.37 1.98 16.28
N GLY A 76 -12.40 1.07 16.13
CA GLY A 76 -12.01 0.11 17.15
C GLY A 76 -10.99 0.66 18.16
N ASN A 77 -10.43 -0.24 18.96
CA ASN A 77 -9.50 0.13 20.02
C ASN A 77 -8.18 0.76 19.53
N SER A 78 -7.82 0.49 18.26
CA SER A 78 -6.64 1.05 17.59
C SER A 78 -6.85 2.50 17.13
N GLY A 79 -8.09 2.97 17.05
CA GLY A 79 -8.45 4.32 16.68
C GLY A 79 -8.57 5.23 17.88
N ARG A 80 -7.52 5.31 18.69
CA ARG A 80 -7.44 6.23 19.84
C ARG A 80 -6.31 7.23 19.64
N ASP A 81 -6.48 8.44 20.15
CA ASP A 81 -5.41 9.43 20.16
C ASP A 81 -4.31 9.09 21.18
N THR A 82 -3.30 9.95 21.31
CA THR A 82 -2.18 9.75 22.25
C THR A 82 -2.61 9.75 23.73
N MET A 83 -3.81 10.24 24.04
CA MET A 83 -4.40 10.27 25.36
C MET A 83 -5.42 9.13 25.58
N GLY A 84 -5.57 8.23 24.59
CA GLY A 84 -6.49 7.09 24.66
C GLY A 84 -7.94 7.45 24.33
N VAL A 85 -8.23 8.65 23.84
CA VAL A 85 -9.59 9.09 23.46
C VAL A 85 -9.95 8.50 22.09
N PRO A 86 -11.12 7.85 21.94
CA PRO A 86 -11.57 7.34 20.64
C PRO A 86 -11.66 8.44 19.58
N LEU A 87 -11.07 8.18 18.42
CA LEU A 87 -11.09 9.08 17.26
C LEU A 87 -12.47 9.15 16.62
N PHE A 88 -13.22 8.03 16.64
CA PHE A 88 -14.61 7.98 16.25
C PHE A 88 -15.51 7.84 17.48
N HIS A 89 -16.45 8.77 17.63
CA HIS A 89 -17.32 8.93 18.79
C HIS A 89 -18.63 9.57 18.32
N GLU A 90 -19.74 9.24 18.98
CA GLU A 90 -21.10 9.69 18.64
C GLU A 90 -21.26 11.21 18.36
N ARG A 91 -20.50 12.11 19.00
CA ARG A 91 -20.64 13.57 18.76
C ARG A 91 -19.93 14.08 17.51
N ILE A 92 -19.25 13.24 16.72
CA ILE A 92 -18.58 13.69 15.48
C ILE A 92 -19.59 14.13 14.41
N TRP A 93 -20.82 13.64 14.51
CA TRP A 93 -21.91 13.94 13.58
C TRP A 93 -22.82 15.06 14.08
N GLU A 94 -22.55 15.63 15.26
CA GLU A 94 -23.23 16.80 15.81
C GLU A 94 -22.46 18.06 15.39
N LEU A 95 -22.62 18.47 14.13
CA LEU A 95 -22.17 19.76 13.61
C LEU A 95 -23.37 20.60 13.16
#